data_AF-A0A839E6V6-F1
#
_entry.id   AF-A0A839E6V6-F1
#
_cell.length_a   1.000
_cell.length_b   1.000
_cell.length_c   1.000
_cell.angle_alpha   90.00
_cell.angle_beta   90.00
_cell.angle_gamma   90.00
#
_symmetry.space_group_name_H-M   'P 1'
#
loop_
_entity.id
_entity.type
_entity.pdbx_description
1 polymer ?
#
loop_
_entity_poly.entity_id
_entity_poly.type
_entity_poly.pdbx_seq_one_letter_code
_entity_poly.pdbx_strand_id
1 'polypeptide(L)' 'MTTPEGDTFTADTDVRLASLWADAQLGASWDDGLPPFDQHDVMNDMIDEIHAMQDGEIPGYTVTESHP' A
#
# COMPACT_ATOMS: atom_id res chain seq x y z
N MET A 1 -3.94 5.30 -5.99
CA MET A 1 -3.89 3.93 -6.50
C MET A 1 -5.30 3.45 -6.82
N THR A 2 -5.50 2.81 -7.97
CA THR A 2 -6.74 2.11 -8.33
C THR A 2 -6.46 0.63 -8.52
N THR A 3 -7.29 -0.23 -7.92
CA THR A 3 -7.17 -1.70 -8.00
C THR A 3 -7.87 -2.26 -9.23
N PRO A 4 -7.58 -3.52 -9.64
CA PRO A 4 -8.32 -4.21 -10.68
C PRO A 4 -9.83 -4.32 -10.41
N GLU A 5 -10.23 -4.41 -9.14
CA GLU A 5 -11.62 -4.47 -8.69
C GLU A 5 -12.32 -3.10 -8.76
N GLY A 6 -11.57 -2.02 -8.97
CA GLY A 6 -12.06 -0.65 -9.08
C GLY A 6 -12.00 0.16 -7.79
N ASP A 7 -11.43 -0.39 -6.71
CA ASP A 7 -11.22 0.36 -5.47
C ASP A 7 -10.17 1.44 -5.67
N THR A 8 -10.35 2.59 -5.02
CA THR A 8 -9.44 3.73 -5.15
C THR A 8 -8.94 4.18 -3.80
N PHE A 9 -7.62 4.18 -3.63
CA PHE A 9 -6.90 4.67 -2.46
C PHE A 9 -6.18 5.97 -2.80
N THR A 10 -6.35 6.99 -1.96
CA THR A 10 -5.68 8.30 -2.11
C THR A 10 -4.99 8.66 -0.81
N ALA A 11 -3.75 9.13 -0.92
CA ALA A 11 -2.95 9.55 0.21
C ALA A 11 -1.89 10.55 -0.26
N ASP A 12 -1.43 11.39 0.67
CA ASP A 12 -0.44 12.43 0.39
C ASP A 12 1.02 11.93 0.53
N THR A 13 1.21 10.71 1.03
CA THR A 13 2.53 10.07 1.20
C THR A 13 2.45 8.57 0.94
N ASP A 14 3.56 7.97 0.54
CA ASP A 14 3.67 6.53 0.28
C ASP A 14 3.37 5.71 1.54
N VAL A 15 3.87 6.16 2.70
CA VAL A 15 3.58 5.50 3.98
C VAL A 15 2.08 5.46 4.27
N ARG A 16 1.36 6.54 3.98
CA ARG A 16 -0.09 6.59 4.21
C ARG A 16 -0.84 5.76 3.16
N LEU A 17 -0.35 5.71 1.92
CA LEU A 17 -0.91 4.85 0.88
C LEU A 17 -0.70 3.37 1.23
N ALA A 18 0.50 2.99 1.66
CA ALA A 18 0.86 1.66 2.11
C ALA A 18 0.05 1.23 3.33
N SER A 19 -0.23 2.13 4.27
CA SER A 19 -1.11 1.84 5.40
C SER A 19 -2.55 1.51 4.95
N LEU A 20 -3.11 2.27 4.01
CA LEU A 20 -4.43 1.97 3.43
C LEU A 20 -4.42 0.66 2.65
N TRP A 21 -3.32 0.36 1.99
CA TRP A 21 -3.15 -0.90 1.26
C TRP A 21 -3.03 -2.10 2.21
N ALA A 22 -2.28 -1.98 3.29
CA ALA A 22 -2.17 -2.98 4.34
C ALA A 22 -3.55 -3.29 4.96
N ASP A 23 -4.35 -2.26 5.26
CA ASP A 23 -5.72 -2.43 5.75
C ASP A 23 -6.60 -3.21 4.76
N ALA A 24 -6.42 -2.97 3.45
CA ALA A 24 -7.17 -3.65 2.40
C ALA A 24 -6.75 -5.13 2.24
N GLN A 25 -5.46 -5.43 2.35
CA GLN A 25 -4.90 -6.78 2.15
C GLN A 25 -5.01 -7.67 3.39
N LEU A 26 -4.70 -7.11 4.55
CA LEU A 26 -4.54 -7.85 5.81
C LEU A 26 -5.73 -7.66 6.74
N GLY A 27 -6.60 -6.69 6.45
CA GLY A 27 -7.74 -6.30 7.27
C GLY A 27 -7.41 -5.15 8.22
N ALA A 28 -8.47 -4.48 8.69
CA ALA A 28 -8.34 -3.46 9.73
C ALA A 28 -7.72 -4.07 10.99
N SER A 29 -6.74 -3.38 11.56
CA SER A 29 -5.93 -3.85 12.70
C SER A 29 -4.89 -4.94 12.38
N TRP A 30 -4.33 -4.96 11.18
CA TRP A 30 -3.23 -5.87 10.83
C TRP A 30 -2.01 -5.73 11.76
N ASP A 31 -1.87 -4.59 12.41
CA ASP A 31 -0.80 -4.24 13.34
C ASP A 31 -1.07 -4.68 14.80
N ASP A 32 -2.28 -5.15 15.12
CA ASP A 32 -2.67 -5.55 16.47
C ASP A 32 -1.85 -6.75 16.95
N GLY A 33 -1.07 -6.53 18.01
CA GLY A 33 -0.22 -7.56 18.60
C GLY A 33 1.07 -7.84 17.85
N LEU A 34 1.35 -7.11 16.76
CA LEU A 34 2.65 -7.15 16.10
C LEU A 34 3.69 -6.32 16.87
N PRO A 35 4.90 -6.85 17.12
CA PRO A 35 6.04 -6.07 17.58
C PRO A 35 6.34 -4.90 16.62
N PRO A 36 6.85 -3.76 17.12
CA PRO A 36 7.12 -2.58 16.28
C PRO A 36 8.05 -2.83 15.09
N PHE A 37 9.00 -3.77 15.21
CA PHE A 37 9.89 -4.12 14.11
C PHE A 37 9.15 -4.88 13.01
N ASP A 38 8.29 -5.82 13.39
CA ASP A 38 7.48 -6.59 12.45
C ASP A 38 6.46 -5.69 11.74
N GLN A 39 5.90 -4.70 12.46
CA GLN A 39 5.05 -3.68 11.84
C GLN A 39 5.80 -2.87 10.78
N HIS A 40 7.07 -2.55 11.03
CA HIS A 40 7.90 -1.82 10.09
C HIS A 40 8.24 -2.67 8.85
N ASP A 41 8.51 -3.96 9.02
CA ASP A 41 8.75 -4.88 7.90
C ASP A 41 7.51 -4.98 7.00
N VAL A 42 6.32 -5.15 7.59
CA VAL A 42 5.07 -5.14 6.81
C VAL A 42 4.87 -3.82 6.06
N MET A 43 5.12 -2.68 6.71
CA MET A 43 5.00 -1.38 6.04
C MET A 43 5.97 -1.22 4.88
N ASN A 44 7.21 -1.69 5.02
CA ASN A 44 8.18 -1.68 3.93
C ASN A 44 7.73 -2.59 2.77
N ASP A 45 7.25 -3.79 3.06
CA ASP A 45 6.75 -4.71 2.05
C ASP A 45 5.58 -4.09 1.26
N MET A 46 4.67 -3.38 1.95
CA MET A 46 3.54 -2.70 1.31
C MET A 46 3.97 -1.52 0.43
N ILE A 47 5.01 -0.79 0.83
CA ILE A 47 5.60 0.29 0.03
C ILE A 47 6.27 -0.29 -1.22
N ASP A 48 7.06 -1.36 -1.06
CA ASP A 48 7.73 -2.03 -2.18
C ASP A 48 6.72 -2.62 -3.16
N GLU A 49 5.60 -3.17 -2.68
CA GLU A 49 4.52 -3.67 -3.52
C GLU A 49 3.87 -2.54 -4.34
N ILE A 50 3.60 -1.38 -3.71
CA ILE A 50 3.06 -0.21 -4.41
C ILE A 50 4.03 0.29 -5.49
N HIS A 51 5.34 0.29 -5.23
CA HIS A 51 6.33 0.64 -6.25
C HIS A 51 6.34 -0.38 -7.39
N ALA A 52 6.25 -1.68 -7.11
CA ALA A 52 6.15 -2.71 -8.13
C ALA A 52 4.87 -2.57 -8.98
N MET A 53 3.75 -2.14 -8.38
CA MET A 53 2.52 -1.78 -9.11
C MET A 53 2.70 -0.54 -9.98
N GLN A 54 3.42 0.47 -9.48
CA GLN A 54 3.73 1.70 -10.21
C GLN A 54 4.63 1.42 -11.43
N ASP A 55 5.63 0.55 -11.27
CA ASP A 55 6.55 0.15 -12.33
C ASP A 55 5.93 -0.85 -13.32
N GLY A 56 4.71 -1.33 -13.02
CA GLY A 56 3.98 -2.27 -13.87
C GLY A 56 4.47 -3.71 -13.77
N GLU A 57 5.28 -4.04 -12.77
CA GLU A 57 5.67 -5.41 -12.44
C GLU A 57 4.49 -6.22 -11.92
N ILE A 58 3.58 -5.56 -11.20
CA ILE A 58 2.29 -6.12 -10.77
C ILE A 58 1.18 -5.51 -11.65
N PRO A 59 0.59 -6.30 -12.58
CA PRO A 59 -0.35 -5.78 -13.56
C PRO A 59 -1.75 -5.53 -12.96
N GLY A 60 -2.51 -4.64 -13.61
CA GLY A 60 -3.91 -4.37 -13.28
C GLY A 60 -4.12 -3.24 -12.27
N TYR A 61 -3.04 -2.74 -11.68
CA TYR A 61 -3.05 -1.57 -10.80
C TYR A 61 -2.71 -0.31 -11.57
N THR A 62 -3.20 0.83 -11.08
CA THR A 62 -2.80 2.14 -11.56
C THR A 62 -2.40 3.00 -10.36
N VAL A 63 -1.11 3.31 -10.26
CA VAL A 63 -0.56 4.21 -9.25
C VAL A 63 -0.17 5.50 -9.94
N THR A 64 -0.72 6.61 -9.47
CA THR A 64 -0.42 7.95 -10.01
C THR A 64 0.03 8.83 -8.88
N GLU A 65 1.25 9.35 -8.98
CA GLU A 65 1.74 10.38 -8.07
C GLU A 65 1.14 11.74 -8.46
N SER A 66 0.64 12.46 -7.46
CA SER A 66 0.23 13.85 -7.62
C SER A 66 1.41 14.74 -7.22
N HIS A 67 2.40 14.90 -8.10
CA HIS A 67 3.48 15.84 -7.87
C HIS A 67 2.99 17.28 -8.13
N PRO A 68 3.19 18.25 -7.22
CA PRO A 68 3.02 19.67 -7.53
C PRO A 68 4.09 20.17 -8.50
#